data_AF-A0A7V6YRT4-F1
#
_entry.id   AF-A0A7V6YRT4-F1
#
_cell.length_a   1.000
_cell.length_b   1.000
_cell.length_c   1.000
_cell.angle_alpha   90.00
_cell.angle_beta   90.00
_cell.angle_gamma   90.00
#
_symmetry.space_group_name_H-M   'P 1'
#
loop_
_entity.id
_entity.type
_entity.pdbx_description
1 polymer ?
#
loop_
_entity_poly.entity_id
_entity_poly.type
_entity_poly.pdbx_seq_one_letter_code
_entity_poly.pdbx_strand_id
1 'polypeptide(L)'
;MAFLSFVRSRDNEYVYLTEYCGYKDHSTKKTVHIYPLGKKVEAVFTLQAWYLNYDNFPNELKQKGYKKEDIKKWIQYLKQKKKNIHPSMTNI
;
A
#
# COMPACT_ATOMS: atom_id res chain seq x y z
N MET A 1 -9.10 -2.45 -5.09
CA MET A 1 -7.63 -2.62 -5.22
C MET A 1 -6.95 -1.62 -4.31
N ALA A 2 -6.10 -2.06 -3.37
CA ALA A 2 -5.29 -1.14 -2.57
C ALA A 2 -3.82 -1.18 -2.97
N PHE A 3 -3.20 -0.01 -2.90
CA PHE A 3 -1.80 0.22 -3.22
C PHE A 3 -1.16 1.11 -2.16
N LEU A 4 0.17 1.06 -2.09
CA LEU A 4 0.95 1.90 -1.20
C LEU A 4 1.24 3.23 -1.87
N SER A 5 0.80 4.32 -1.26
CA SER A 5 1.17 5.68 -1.63
C SER A 5 2.34 6.15 -0.77
N PHE A 6 3.29 6.85 -1.39
CA PHE A 6 4.50 7.31 -0.74
C PHE A 6 4.57 8.82 -0.85
N VAL A 7 4.61 9.49 0.30
CA VAL A 7 4.73 10.94 0.36
C VAL A 7 6.10 11.27 0.92
N ARG A 8 6.95 11.87 0.09
CA ARG A 8 8.26 12.37 0.53
C ARG A 8 8.08 13.76 1.11
N SER A 9 8.53 13.96 2.33
CA SER A 9 8.52 15.25 3.03
C SER A 9 9.93 15.56 3.52
N ARG A 10 10.63 16.47 2.82
CA ARG A 10 12.04 16.89 3.02
C ARG A 10 13.02 15.75 3.27
N ASP A 11 13.07 15.23 4.50
CA ASP A 11 13.99 14.19 4.97
C ASP A 11 13.31 12.80 5.16
N ASN A 12 11.98 12.76 5.32
CA ASN A 12 11.24 11.54 5.63
C ASN A 12 10.35 11.08 4.46
N GLU A 13 10.29 9.77 4.21
CA GLU A 13 9.32 9.17 3.29
C GLU A 13 8.24 8.46 4.11
N TYR A 14 7.01 8.98 4.01
CA TYR A 14 5.83 8.41 4.66
C TYR A 14 5.09 7.50 3.70
N VAL A 15 4.52 6.42 4.23
CA VAL A 15 3.79 5.41 3.49
C VAL A 15 2.36 5.37 3.99
N TYR A 16 1.43 5.41 3.04
CA TYR A 16 0.01 5.32 3.27
C TYR A 16 -0.55 4.17 2.46
N LEU A 17 -1.41 3.38 3.07
CA LEU A 17 -2.21 2.40 2.36
C LEU A 17 -3.44 3.10 1.81
N THR A 18 -3.59 3.06 0.49
CA THR A 18 -4.65 3.76 -0.23
C THR A 18 -5.48 2.74 -0.97
N GLU A 19 -6.79 2.76 -0.76
CA GLU A 19 -7.74 1.94 -1.49
C GLU A 19 -8.35 2.74 -2.65
N TYR A 20 -8.48 2.07 -3.78
CA TYR A 20 -9.29 2.54 -4.88
C TYR A 20 -10.78 2.27 -4.59
N CYS A 21 -11.53 3.33 -4.28
CA CYS A 21 -12.94 3.26 -3.89
C CYS A 21 -13.90 3.53 -5.07
N GLY A 22 -13.42 3.48 -6.32
CA GLY A 22 -14.22 3.66 -7.54
C GLY A 22 -14.18 5.07 -8.15
N TYR A 23 -15.02 5.26 -9.18
CA TYR A 23 -15.28 6.55 -9.82
C TYR A 23 -16.62 7.12 -9.32
N LYS A 24 -16.67 8.43 -9.07
CA LYS A 24 -17.92 9.18 -9.08
C LYS A 24 -18.04 9.86 -10.45
N ASP A 25 -19.26 9.96 -10.94
CA ASP A 25 -19.70 10.34 -12.30
C ASP A 25 -19.03 11.57 -12.96
N HIS A 26 -18.26 12.38 -12.25
CA HIS A 26 -17.51 13.50 -12.81
C HIS A 26 -16.09 13.54 -12.21
N SER A 27 -15.12 13.05 -12.98
CA SER A 27 -13.71 13.45 -12.96
C SER A 27 -13.02 13.63 -11.59
N THR A 28 -12.98 12.60 -10.75
CA THR A 28 -11.83 12.40 -9.84
C THR A 28 -11.80 10.96 -9.32
N LYS A 29 -10.68 10.26 -9.54
CA LYS A 29 -10.45 8.93 -8.98
C LYS A 29 -10.56 9.02 -7.46
N LYS A 30 -11.53 8.35 -6.83
CA LYS A 30 -11.74 8.43 -5.39
C LYS A 30 -10.80 7.43 -4.70
N THR A 31 -9.55 7.86 -4.52
CA THR A 31 -8.57 7.13 -3.72
C THR A 31 -8.69 7.57 -2.28
N VAL A 32 -9.00 6.64 -1.38
CA VAL A 32 -9.13 6.93 0.05
C VAL A 32 -7.92 6.35 0.76
N HIS A 33 -7.25 7.18 1.56
CA HIS A 33 -6.23 6.70 2.48
C HIS A 33 -6.94 5.91 3.59
N ILE A 34 -6.79 4.60 3.56
CA ILE A 34 -7.44 3.70 4.53
C ILE A 34 -6.58 3.49 5.77
N TYR A 35 -5.25 3.61 5.65
CA TYR A 35 -4.37 3.38 6.80
C TYR A 35 -3.01 4.09 6.66
N PRO A 36 -2.57 4.88 7.64
CA PRO A 36 -1.21 5.43 7.67
C PRO A 36 -0.23 4.37 8.21
N LEU A 37 0.70 3.90 7.36
CA LEU A 37 1.73 2.93 7.78
C LEU A 37 2.92 3.61 8.49
N GLY A 38 3.02 4.94 8.43
CA GLY A 38 4.12 5.69 9.04
C GLY A 38 5.31 5.84 8.11
N LYS A 39 6.54 5.88 8.65
CA LYS A 39 7.76 6.01 7.83
C LYS A 39 7.97 4.75 7.00
N LYS A 40 8.64 4.87 5.85
CA LYS A 40 8.96 3.72 4.97
C LYS A 40 9.61 2.55 5.70
N VAL A 41 10.55 2.84 6.60
CA VAL A 41 11.25 1.82 7.38
C VAL A 41 10.26 1.07 8.27
N GLU A 42 9.48 1.81 9.06
CA GLU A 42 8.45 1.26 9.95
C GLU A 42 7.39 0.49 9.17
N ALA A 43 6.92 1.03 8.03
CA ALA A 43 5.95 0.39 7.16
C ALA A 43 6.40 -1.01 6.71
N VAL A 44 7.69 -1.19 6.36
CA VAL A 44 8.24 -2.50 5.98
C VAL A 44 8.21 -3.47 7.15
N PHE A 45 8.64 -3.02 8.34
CA PHE A 45 8.61 -3.85 9.55
C PHE A 45 7.18 -4.25 9.93
N THR A 46 6.26 -3.29 9.92
CA THR A 46 4.83 -3.50 10.20
C THR A 46 4.22 -4.51 9.24
N LEU A 47 4.45 -4.35 7.93
CA LEU A 47 3.93 -5.29 6.93
C LEU A 47 4.55 -6.68 7.07
N GLN A 48 5.85 -6.78 7.36
CA GLN A 48 6.49 -8.07 7.66
C GLN A 48 5.91 -8.72 8.91
N ALA A 49 5.67 -7.95 9.97
CA ALA A 49 5.04 -8.42 11.19
C ALA A 49 3.62 -8.93 10.92
N TRP A 50 2.83 -8.23 10.11
CA TRP A 50 1.49 -8.70 9.69
C TRP A 50 1.54 -9.95 8.81
N TYR A 51 2.57 -10.08 7.97
CA TYR A 51 2.78 -11.29 7.18
C TYR A 51 3.23 -12.48 8.04
N LEU A 52 4.00 -12.26 9.10
CA LEU A 52 4.35 -13.34 10.03
C LEU A 52 3.15 -13.70 10.91
N ASN A 53 2.49 -12.69 11.47
CA ASN A 53 1.36 -12.82 12.35
C ASN A 53 0.15 -12.03 11.81
N TYR A 54 -0.75 -12.73 11.13
CA TYR A 54 -1.94 -12.14 10.54
C TYR A 54 -2.95 -11.64 11.59
N ASP A 55 -2.80 -12.05 12.86
CA ASP A 55 -3.64 -11.55 13.93
C ASP A 55 -3.46 -10.04 14.14
N ASN A 56 -2.22 -9.55 14.08
CA ASN A 56 -1.85 -8.13 14.16
C ASN A 56 -2.35 -7.29 12.98
N PHE A 57 -2.90 -7.90 11.93
CA PHE A 57 -3.39 -7.19 10.78
C PHE A 57 -4.67 -6.41 11.14
N PRO A 58 -4.79 -5.11 10.78
CA PRO A 58 -5.92 -4.28 11.19
C PRO A 58 -7.26 -4.88 10.77
N ASN A 59 -8.22 -4.93 11.71
CA ASN A 59 -9.55 -5.46 11.43
C ASN A 59 -10.26 -4.69 10.31
N GLU A 60 -10.03 -3.38 10.18
CA GLU A 60 -10.56 -2.59 9.06
C GLU A 60 -10.11 -3.15 7.71
N LEU A 61 -8.84 -3.56 7.59
CA LEU A 61 -8.32 -4.17 6.37
C LEU A 61 -8.82 -5.60 6.17
N LYS A 62 -8.97 -6.38 7.25
CA LYS A 62 -9.60 -7.71 7.19
C LYS A 62 -11.05 -7.62 6.70
N GLN A 63 -11.82 -6.66 7.22
CA GLN A 63 -13.21 -6.41 6.84
C GLN A 63 -13.35 -5.97 5.38
N LYS A 64 -12.36 -5.23 4.85
CA LYS A 64 -12.25 -4.89 3.43
C LYS A 64 -11.92 -6.09 2.53
N GLY A 65 -11.57 -7.24 3.11
CA GLY A 65 -11.25 -8.47 2.39
C GLY A 65 -9.78 -8.61 2.00
N TYR A 66 -8.88 -7.80 2.57
CA TYR A 66 -7.44 -7.93 2.30
C TYR A 66 -6.86 -9.18 2.94
N LYS A 67 -6.17 -9.96 2.12
CA LYS A 67 -5.58 -11.24 2.54
C LYS A 67 -4.09 -11.10 2.75
N LYS A 68 -3.50 -12.14 3.35
CA LYS A 68 -2.06 -12.28 3.55
C LYS A 68 -1.26 -12.14 2.25
N GLU A 69 -1.84 -12.53 1.13
CA GLU A 69 -1.26 -12.37 -0.21
C GLU A 69 -1.10 -10.90 -0.63
N ASP A 70 -2.07 -10.03 -0.29
CA ASP A 70 -1.98 -8.60 -0.55
C ASP A 70 -0.84 -7.97 0.27
N ILE A 71 -0.69 -8.40 1.53
CA ILE A 71 0.42 -7.99 2.39
C ILE A 71 1.76 -8.37 1.74
N LYS A 72 1.88 -9.60 1.22
CA LYS A 72 3.08 -10.05 0.50
C LYS A 72 3.37 -9.17 -0.73
N LYS A 73 2.35 -8.80 -1.51
CA LYS A 73 2.49 -7.87 -2.65
C LYS A 73 2.97 -6.49 -2.18
N TRP A 74 2.45 -5.97 -1.08
CA TRP A 74 2.87 -4.68 -0.51
C TRP A 74 4.33 -4.69 -0.03
N ILE A 75 4.76 -5.76 0.66
CA ILE A 75 6.17 -5.95 1.05
C ILE A 75 7.07 -6.01 -0.20
N GLN A 76 6.64 -6.75 -1.23
CA GLN A 76 7.37 -6.87 -2.48
C GLN A 76 7.46 -5.53 -3.20
N TYR A 77 6.38 -4.74 -3.24
CA TYR A 77 6.36 -3.40 -3.81
C TYR A 77 7.31 -2.44 -3.09
N LEU A 78 7.34 -2.48 -1.75
CA LEU A 78 8.28 -1.71 -0.92
C LEU A 78 9.73 -2.08 -1.18
N LYS A 79 10.03 -3.39 -1.28
CA LYS A 79 11.37 -3.87 -1.63
C LYS A 79 11.75 -3.49 -3.06
N GLN A 80 10.84 -3.63 -4.02
CA GLN A 80 11.05 -3.28 -5.42
C GLN A 80 11.22 -1.79 -5.64
N LYS A 81 10.61 -0.91 -4.83
CA LYS A 81 10.84 0.53 -4.94
C LYS A 81 12.31 0.94 -4.71
N LYS A 82 13.14 0.04 -4.14
CA LYS A 82 14.60 0.20 -4.02
C LYS A 82 15.34 -0.14 -5.34
N LYS A 83 14.64 -0.69 -6.33
CA LYS A 83 15.13 -1.14 -7.64
C LYS A 83 14.10 -0.68 -8.69
N ASN A 84 14.12 0.62 -9.03
CA ASN A 84 13.23 1.24 -9.99
C ASN A 84 13.06 0.37 -11.25
N ILE A 85 11.86 -0.15 -11.49
CA ILE A 85 11.39 -0.46 -12.83
C ILE A 85 9.93 -0.03 -12.88
N HIS A 86 9.67 1.10 -13.55
CA HIS A 86 8.38 1.36 -14.19
C HIS A 86 7.91 0.06 -14.86
N PRO A 87 6.71 -0.49 -14.59
CA PRO A 87 6.08 -1.32 -15.59
C PRO A 87 5.77 -0.37 -16.75
N SER A 88 6.64 -0.39 -17.75
CA SER A 88 6.42 0.19 -19.06
C SER A 88 4.99 -0.16 -19.47
N MET A 89 4.22 0.86 -19.84
CA MET A 89 3.14 0.70 -20.81
C MET A 89 3.63 -0.29 -21.87
N THR A 90 3.08 -1.50 -21.88
CA THR A 90 3.24 -2.42 -23.01
C THR A 90 1.89 -2.49 -23.65
N ASN A 91 1.83 -1.84 -24.81
CA ASN A 91 0.77 -1.91 -25.79
C ASN A 91 0.27 -3.34 -26.00
N ILE A 92 -1.04 -3.48 -26.12
CA ILE A 92 -1.70 -4.38 -27.07
C ILE A 92 -2.86 -3.61 -27.68
#